data_AF-A0A523TDK1-F1
#
_entry.id   AF-A0A523TDK1-F1
#
_cell.length_a   1.000
_cell.length_b   1.000
_cell.length_c   1.000
_cell.angle_alpha   90.00
_cell.angle_beta   90.00
_cell.angle_gamma   90.00
#
_symmetry.space_group_name_H-M   'P 1'
#
loop_
_entity.id
_entity.type
_entity.pdbx_description
1 polymer ?
#
loop_
_entity_poly.entity_id
_entity_poly.type
_entity_poly.pdbx_seq_one_letter_code
_entity_poly.pdbx_strand_id
1 'polypeptide(L)'
;MKGIQVKFSISWLKYLKQFRGEKILSQALRMFRLHSIPFSTLLGNMFNVMELHQAKFTFPIVASVASKNLGLTREILRRGHEVAVHGFKHVNYAYITERQQDDDVGKALDTFKALGIQVYGFRAPYNVYTEDTPKLVEKYGFLWDIGIGYNPKYRSGTSPFRVQIDDHESSFVCIPLNRLSDDFMIDIQGFSSRQMETKLKHVIKGASEKGGVFMFDLHPIRMGQPKYVNVLNSVVEYGTALNGWFPTVTEAVNYWSKHGKWKHDAPFCCLLTGDIDNFSFFDYIQRLF
;
A
#
# COMPACT_ATOMS: atom_id res chain seq x y z
N MET A 1 39.16 15.70 -10.12
CA MET A 1 37.69 15.56 -10.16
C MET A 1 37.37 14.19 -10.74
N LYS A 2 37.04 13.20 -9.89
CA LYS A 2 36.62 11.87 -10.37
C LYS A 2 35.16 11.97 -10.82
N GLY A 3 34.93 11.79 -12.11
CA GLY A 3 33.61 11.77 -12.70
C GLY A 3 32.77 10.66 -12.08
N ILE A 4 31.59 11.04 -11.60
CA ILE A 4 30.56 10.11 -11.12
C ILE A 4 30.06 9.34 -12.35
N GLN A 5 30.56 8.12 -12.57
CA GLN A 5 29.94 7.19 -13.50
C GLN A 5 28.61 6.72 -12.89
N VAL A 6 27.51 7.33 -13.33
CA VAL A 6 26.17 6.83 -13.06
C VAL A 6 26.00 5.53 -13.84
N LYS A 7 26.18 4.38 -13.17
CA LYS A 7 25.82 3.06 -13.73
C LYS A 7 24.29 2.97 -13.81
N PHE A 8 23.72 3.33 -14.95
CA PHE A 8 22.33 3.04 -15.23
C PHE A 8 22.13 1.52 -15.30
N SER A 9 21.29 0.98 -14.42
CA SER A 9 20.91 -0.43 -14.46
C SER A 9 20.14 -0.71 -15.76
N ILE A 10 20.43 -1.83 -16.42
CA ILE A 10 19.71 -2.30 -17.62
C ILE A 10 18.19 -2.45 -17.33
N SER A 11 17.82 -2.66 -16.06
CA SER A 11 16.43 -2.63 -15.57
C SER A 11 15.75 -1.27 -15.78
N TRP A 12 16.49 -0.17 -15.62
CA TRP A 12 15.96 1.19 -15.75
C TRP A 12 15.65 1.55 -17.20
N LEU A 13 16.53 1.17 -18.13
CA LEU A 13 16.30 1.35 -19.57
C LEU A 13 15.11 0.52 -20.08
N LYS A 14 14.85 -0.67 -19.50
CA LYS A 14 13.68 -1.49 -19.82
C LYS A 14 12.38 -0.93 -19.22
N TYR A 15 12.43 -0.41 -17.99
CA TYR A 15 11.32 0.29 -17.34
C TYR A 15 10.92 1.56 -18.13
N LEU A 16 11.88 2.37 -18.55
CA LEU A 16 11.63 3.54 -19.41
C LEU A 16 11.06 3.17 -20.78
N LYS A 17 11.46 2.04 -21.37
CA LYS A 17 10.89 1.55 -22.63
C LYS A 17 9.38 1.25 -22.53
N GLN A 18 8.86 0.96 -21.34
CA GLN A 18 7.43 0.69 -21.13
C GLN A 18 6.60 1.98 -21.02
N PHE A 19 7.23 3.13 -20.72
CA PHE A 19 6.58 4.44 -20.59
C PHE A 19 6.91 5.33 -21.80
N ARG A 20 5.96 5.45 -22.75
CA ARG A 20 6.07 6.39 -23.87
C ARG A 20 6.19 7.83 -23.36
N GLY A 21 7.10 8.63 -23.94
CA GLY A 21 7.53 9.95 -23.44
C GLY A 21 6.42 10.94 -23.06
N GLU A 22 5.33 11.05 -23.83
CA GLU A 22 4.20 11.94 -23.49
C GLU A 22 3.49 11.57 -22.17
N LYS A 23 3.44 10.27 -21.85
CA LYS A 23 2.86 9.80 -20.58
C LYS A 23 3.74 10.14 -19.38
N ILE A 24 5.05 10.21 -19.55
CA ILE A 24 5.98 10.59 -18.46
C ILE A 24 5.80 12.07 -18.11
N LEU A 25 5.73 12.94 -19.11
CA LEU A 25 5.58 14.38 -18.89
C LEU A 25 4.23 14.71 -18.25
N SER A 26 3.15 14.11 -18.75
CA SER A 26 1.81 14.30 -18.18
C SER A 26 1.71 13.75 -16.75
N GLN A 27 2.34 12.60 -16.45
CA GLN A 27 2.41 12.07 -15.10
C GLN A 27 3.25 12.97 -14.17
N ALA A 28 4.41 13.47 -14.63
CA ALA A 28 5.24 14.37 -13.85
C ALA A 28 4.50 15.68 -13.51
N LEU A 29 3.79 16.28 -14.48
CA LEU A 29 2.97 17.45 -14.24
C LEU A 29 1.84 17.17 -13.24
N ARG A 30 1.24 15.99 -13.30
CA ARG A 30 0.21 15.56 -12.34
C ARG A 30 0.78 15.44 -10.94
N MET A 31 1.91 14.74 -10.78
CA MET A 31 2.57 14.59 -9.48
C MET A 31 3.02 15.94 -8.92
N PHE A 32 3.55 16.83 -9.77
CA PHE A 32 3.87 18.20 -9.37
C PHE A 32 2.65 18.92 -8.76
N ARG A 33 1.48 18.81 -9.41
CA ARG A 33 0.23 19.39 -8.88
C ARG A 33 -0.20 18.75 -7.57
N LEU A 34 -0.12 17.42 -7.44
CA LEU A 34 -0.49 16.72 -6.20
C LEU A 34 0.41 17.11 -5.02
N HIS A 35 1.71 17.33 -5.27
CA HIS A 35 2.66 17.81 -4.27
C HIS A 35 2.63 19.33 -4.03
N SER A 36 1.69 20.07 -4.62
CA SER A 36 1.49 21.48 -4.27
C SER A 36 0.99 21.67 -2.83
N ILE A 37 0.39 20.61 -2.25
CA ILE A 37 0.03 20.55 -0.84
C ILE A 37 1.10 19.72 -0.11
N PRO A 38 1.63 20.20 1.03
CA PRO A 38 2.59 19.44 1.82
C PRO A 38 2.05 18.05 2.21
N PHE A 39 2.89 17.02 2.12
CA PHE A 39 2.47 15.65 2.41
C PHE A 39 2.03 15.47 3.87
N SER A 40 2.60 16.25 4.80
CA SER A 40 2.15 16.33 6.19
C SER A 40 0.67 16.73 6.30
N THR A 41 0.23 17.69 5.50
CA THR A 41 -1.17 18.14 5.42
C THR A 41 -2.06 17.05 4.84
N LEU A 42 -1.60 16.35 3.79
CA LEU A 42 -2.35 15.24 3.19
C LEU A 42 -2.56 14.10 4.19
N LEU A 43 -1.52 13.72 4.93
CA LEU A 43 -1.62 12.73 6.01
C LEU A 43 -2.53 13.22 7.14
N GLY A 44 -2.39 14.48 7.58
CA GLY A 44 -3.25 15.07 8.61
C GLY A 44 -4.73 15.03 8.24
N ASN A 45 -5.06 15.35 6.98
CA ASN A 45 -6.42 15.25 6.46
C ASN A 45 -6.97 13.82 6.57
N MET A 46 -6.18 12.80 6.21
CA MET A 46 -6.57 11.41 6.35
C MET A 46 -6.71 11.01 7.81
N PHE A 47 -5.75 11.34 8.67
CA PHE A 47 -5.77 10.98 10.09
C PHE A 47 -6.99 11.55 10.81
N ASN A 48 -7.40 12.78 10.47
CA ASN A 48 -8.62 13.37 11.03
C ASN A 48 -9.86 12.51 10.69
N VAL A 49 -9.97 12.03 9.45
CA VAL A 49 -11.06 11.11 9.06
C VAL A 49 -10.97 9.79 9.83
N MET A 50 -9.78 9.20 9.89
CA MET A 50 -9.60 7.91 10.56
C MET A 50 -9.91 7.99 12.06
N GLU A 51 -9.50 9.08 12.71
CA GLU A 51 -9.76 9.34 14.12
C GLU A 51 -11.26 9.52 14.43
N LEU A 52 -11.99 10.25 13.57
CA LEU A 52 -13.45 10.44 13.70
C LEU A 52 -14.22 9.11 13.74
N HIS A 53 -13.75 8.09 13.02
CA HIS A 53 -14.43 6.80 12.90
C HIS A 53 -13.73 5.67 13.66
N GLN A 54 -12.73 5.98 14.49
CA GLN A 54 -11.90 4.99 15.19
C GLN A 54 -11.28 3.93 14.26
N ALA A 55 -11.03 4.31 13.02
CA ALA A 55 -10.50 3.46 11.98
C ALA A 55 -8.97 3.58 11.91
N LYS A 56 -8.31 2.56 11.35
CA LYS A 56 -6.87 2.51 11.13
C LYS A 56 -6.53 2.28 9.67
N PHE A 57 -5.26 2.54 9.34
CA PHE A 57 -4.74 2.57 7.98
C PHE A 57 -3.33 1.97 8.02
N THR A 58 -2.95 1.27 6.96
CA THR A 58 -1.63 0.63 6.83
C THR A 58 -0.85 1.25 5.67
N PHE A 59 0.36 1.70 5.92
CA PHE A 59 1.20 2.37 4.93
C PHE A 59 2.43 1.51 4.63
N PRO A 60 2.48 0.79 3.51
CA PRO A 60 3.72 0.26 2.98
C PRO A 60 4.63 1.43 2.60
N ILE A 61 5.81 1.55 3.19
CA ILE A 61 6.72 2.67 2.93
C ILE A 61 8.03 2.14 2.36
N VAL A 62 8.53 2.82 1.34
CA VAL A 62 9.87 2.56 0.80
C VAL A 62 10.90 2.96 1.85
N ALA A 63 11.77 2.04 2.28
CA ALA A 63 12.63 2.29 3.44
C ALA A 63 13.60 3.47 3.24
N SER A 64 14.11 3.68 2.02
CA SER A 64 14.94 4.86 1.69
C SER A 64 14.19 6.19 1.72
N VAL A 65 12.86 6.17 1.62
CA VAL A 65 11.99 7.35 1.74
C VAL A 65 11.68 7.61 3.22
N ALA A 66 11.39 6.55 3.98
CA ALA A 66 11.22 6.63 5.43
C ALA A 66 12.45 7.24 6.12
N SER A 67 13.66 6.87 5.70
CA SER A 67 14.90 7.39 6.30
C SER A 67 15.15 8.88 6.03
N LYS A 68 14.65 9.40 4.90
CA LYS A 68 14.71 10.84 4.58
C LYS A 68 13.75 11.68 5.41
N ASN A 69 12.62 11.10 5.84
CA ASN A 69 11.62 11.81 6.63
C ASN A 69 11.07 10.94 7.77
N LEU A 70 11.95 10.70 8.74
CA LEU A 70 11.61 9.94 9.94
C LEU A 70 10.51 10.61 10.77
N GLY A 71 10.39 11.94 10.74
CA GLY A 71 9.36 12.69 11.45
C GLY A 71 7.95 12.29 11.02
N LEU A 72 7.67 12.29 9.71
CA LEU A 72 6.36 11.86 9.17
C LEU A 72 6.11 10.38 9.40
N THR A 73 7.16 9.56 9.28
CA THR A 73 7.02 8.12 9.52
C THR A 73 6.67 7.81 10.98
N ARG A 74 7.27 8.53 11.93
CA ARG A 74 6.93 8.42 13.36
C ARG A 74 5.55 8.96 13.68
N GLU A 75 5.11 10.00 12.97
CA GLU A 75 3.76 10.54 13.13
C GLU A 75 2.67 9.52 12.76
N ILE A 76 2.87 8.75 11.68
CA ILE A 76 1.99 7.63 11.30
C ILE A 76 1.79 6.68 12.48
N LEU A 77 2.90 6.23 13.09
CA LEU A 77 2.88 5.32 14.24
C LEU A 77 2.25 5.96 15.48
N ARG A 78 2.54 7.24 15.75
CA ARG A 78 2.00 7.99 16.90
C ARG A 78 0.47 8.09 16.86
N ARG A 79 -0.12 8.15 15.65
CA ARG A 79 -1.57 8.16 15.44
C ARG A 79 -2.19 6.74 15.44
N GLY A 80 -1.36 5.72 15.69
CA GLY A 80 -1.76 4.31 15.79
C GLY A 80 -2.00 3.64 14.44
N HIS A 81 -1.52 4.24 13.35
CA HIS A 81 -1.50 3.60 12.03
C HIS A 81 -0.29 2.69 11.89
N GLU A 82 -0.31 1.84 10.88
CA GLU A 82 0.74 0.85 10.66
C GLU A 82 1.71 1.28 9.56
N VAL A 83 3.00 0.97 9.75
CA VAL A 83 4.03 1.03 8.71
C VAL A 83 4.42 -0.40 8.32
N ALA A 84 4.51 -0.65 7.02
CA ALA A 84 4.90 -1.93 6.45
C ALA A 84 6.02 -1.75 5.41
N VAL A 85 6.66 -2.86 5.02
CA VAL A 85 7.79 -2.82 4.08
C VAL A 85 7.30 -2.71 2.64
N HIS A 86 7.81 -1.73 1.91
CA HIS A 86 7.59 -1.55 0.47
C HIS A 86 8.90 -1.58 -0.35
N GLY A 87 9.82 -2.47 0.05
CA GLY A 87 11.18 -2.53 -0.47
C GLY A 87 12.08 -1.41 0.03
N PHE A 88 13.37 -1.47 -0.32
CA PHE A 88 14.32 -0.40 0.01
C PHE A 88 14.24 0.73 -1.01
N LYS A 89 14.05 0.39 -2.30
CA LYS A 89 13.70 1.31 -3.38
C LYS A 89 12.39 0.87 -4.04
N HIS A 90 11.72 1.83 -4.67
CA HIS A 90 10.52 1.55 -5.44
C HIS A 90 10.87 0.95 -6.82
N VAL A 91 11.32 -0.31 -6.85
CA VAL A 91 11.77 -1.03 -8.06
C VAL A 91 10.78 -2.12 -8.45
N ASN A 92 10.56 -2.30 -9.75
CA ASN A 92 9.69 -3.35 -10.24
C ASN A 92 10.42 -4.71 -10.22
N TYR A 93 9.92 -5.64 -9.42
CA TYR A 93 10.55 -6.93 -9.17
C TYR A 93 10.63 -7.84 -10.41
N ALA A 94 9.79 -7.60 -11.43
CA ALA A 94 9.89 -8.32 -12.71
C ALA A 94 11.15 -7.98 -13.53
N TYR A 95 11.91 -6.94 -13.16
CA TYR A 95 13.09 -6.48 -13.89
C TYR A 95 14.41 -6.65 -13.13
N ILE A 96 14.37 -7.25 -11.95
CA ILE A 96 15.54 -7.52 -11.12
C ILE A 96 15.61 -9.01 -10.78
N THR A 97 16.81 -9.52 -10.52
CA THR A 97 17.01 -10.93 -10.16
C THR A 97 16.50 -11.23 -8.76
N GLU A 98 16.27 -12.52 -8.45
CA GLU A 98 15.96 -12.98 -7.09
C GLU A 98 16.94 -12.40 -6.05
N ARG A 99 18.25 -12.52 -6.29
CA ARG A 99 19.29 -11.96 -5.41
C ARG A 99 19.14 -10.44 -5.21
N GLN A 100 18.73 -9.71 -6.24
CA GLN A 100 18.50 -8.26 -6.13
C GLN A 100 17.22 -7.95 -5.35
N GLN A 101 16.18 -8.78 -5.45
CA GLN A 101 14.99 -8.67 -4.59
C GLN A 101 15.35 -8.96 -3.13
N ASP A 102 16.11 -10.03 -2.89
CA ASP A 102 16.61 -10.40 -1.55
C ASP A 102 17.42 -9.25 -0.92
N ASP A 103 18.37 -8.67 -1.68
CA ASP A 103 19.14 -7.50 -1.25
C ASP A 103 18.25 -6.27 -0.98
N ASP A 104 17.20 -6.06 -1.77
CA ASP A 104 16.27 -4.93 -1.60
C ASP A 104 15.42 -5.07 -0.33
N VAL A 105 14.85 -6.26 -0.08
CA VAL A 105 14.05 -6.56 1.12
C VAL A 105 14.93 -6.54 2.37
N GLY A 106 16.09 -7.19 2.34
CA GLY A 106 17.04 -7.21 3.46
C GLY A 106 17.49 -5.81 3.88
N LYS A 107 17.87 -4.97 2.90
CA LYS A 107 18.23 -3.56 3.17
C LYS A 107 17.05 -2.76 3.72
N ALA A 108 15.83 -3.04 3.29
CA ALA A 108 14.64 -2.36 3.80
C ALA A 108 14.45 -2.66 5.29
N LEU A 109 14.54 -3.94 5.67
CA LEU A 109 14.43 -4.39 7.07
C LEU A 109 15.53 -3.81 7.95
N ASP A 110 16.79 -3.85 7.48
CA ASP A 110 17.92 -3.24 8.19
C ASP A 110 17.70 -1.74 8.41
N THR A 111 17.16 -1.05 7.40
CA THR A 111 16.83 0.38 7.49
C THR A 111 15.73 0.63 8.52
N PHE A 112 14.60 -0.08 8.47
CA PHE A 112 13.53 0.09 9.46
C PHE A 112 14.00 -0.22 10.88
N LYS A 113 14.82 -1.27 11.04
CA LYS A 113 15.47 -1.60 12.31
C LYS A 113 16.34 -0.44 12.82
N ALA A 114 17.16 0.14 11.96
CA ALA A 114 18.00 1.30 12.32
C ALA A 114 17.17 2.55 12.67
N LEU A 115 15.99 2.72 12.07
CA LEU A 115 15.05 3.80 12.40
C LEU A 115 14.27 3.56 13.70
N GLY A 116 14.36 2.36 14.28
CA GLY A 116 13.57 1.94 15.45
C GLY A 116 12.10 1.73 15.12
N ILE A 117 11.78 1.37 13.88
CA ILE A 117 10.42 1.14 13.41
C ILE A 117 10.19 -0.36 13.27
N GLN A 118 9.19 -0.86 13.97
CA GLN A 118 8.77 -2.25 13.83
C GLN A 118 7.84 -2.40 12.64
N VAL A 119 8.12 -3.40 11.81
CA VAL A 119 7.35 -3.72 10.60
C VAL A 119 7.02 -5.21 10.61
N TYR A 120 5.80 -5.55 10.22
CA TYR A 120 5.29 -6.93 10.27
C TYR A 120 4.87 -7.46 8.90
N GLY A 121 4.58 -6.58 7.96
CA GLY A 121 4.07 -6.96 6.66
C GLY A 121 4.87 -6.42 5.50
N PHE A 122 4.58 -6.97 4.33
CA PHE A 122 5.23 -6.64 3.08
C PHE A 122 4.20 -6.31 1.98
N ARG A 123 4.62 -5.45 1.07
CA ARG A 123 3.98 -5.27 -0.24
C ARG A 123 5.07 -4.98 -1.26
N ALA A 124 5.18 -5.76 -2.32
CA ALA A 124 6.11 -5.46 -3.40
C ALA A 124 5.72 -4.15 -4.13
N PRO A 125 6.70 -3.32 -4.54
CA PRO A 125 6.44 -2.15 -5.39
C PRO A 125 5.62 -2.50 -6.63
N TYR A 126 4.69 -1.60 -6.99
CA TYR A 126 3.76 -1.78 -8.12
C TYR A 126 2.83 -3.01 -8.01
N ASN A 127 2.76 -3.68 -6.86
CA ASN A 127 2.12 -4.99 -6.70
C ASN A 127 2.64 -6.03 -7.72
N VAL A 128 3.91 -5.95 -8.12
CA VAL A 128 4.52 -6.90 -9.06
C VAL A 128 5.33 -7.94 -8.31
N TYR A 129 4.96 -9.20 -8.49
CA TYR A 129 5.56 -10.36 -7.84
C TYR A 129 6.14 -11.30 -8.89
N THR A 130 7.25 -11.95 -8.53
CA THR A 130 7.82 -13.09 -9.26
C THR A 130 7.55 -14.39 -8.51
N GLU A 131 7.93 -15.54 -9.06
CA GLU A 131 7.80 -16.83 -8.38
C GLU A 131 8.65 -16.90 -7.09
N ASP A 132 9.74 -16.13 -7.02
CA ASP A 132 10.63 -16.09 -5.86
C ASP A 132 10.15 -15.15 -4.75
N THR A 133 9.28 -14.19 -5.09
CA THR A 133 8.89 -13.14 -4.13
C THR A 133 8.17 -13.72 -2.89
N PRO A 134 7.20 -14.66 -3.00
CA PRO A 134 6.62 -15.32 -1.83
C PRO A 134 7.66 -16.04 -0.94
N LYS A 135 8.68 -16.67 -1.55
CA LYS A 135 9.78 -17.33 -0.80
C LYS A 135 10.56 -16.33 0.03
N LEU A 136 10.82 -15.14 -0.52
CA LEU A 136 11.47 -14.05 0.21
C LEU A 136 10.58 -13.52 1.34
N VAL A 137 9.28 -13.36 1.10
CA VAL A 137 8.34 -12.92 2.14
C VAL A 137 8.36 -13.88 3.35
N GLU A 138 8.36 -15.19 3.08
CA GLU A 138 8.48 -16.22 4.11
C GLU A 138 9.87 -16.26 4.77
N LYS A 139 10.95 -16.22 3.99
CA LYS A 139 12.34 -16.22 4.48
C LYS A 139 12.59 -15.11 5.50
N TYR A 140 12.02 -13.92 5.28
CA TYR A 140 12.16 -12.78 6.18
C TYR A 140 11.15 -12.76 7.33
N GLY A 141 10.26 -13.74 7.41
CA GLY A 141 9.34 -13.92 8.54
C GLY A 141 8.26 -12.84 8.63
N PHE A 142 7.82 -12.29 7.50
CA PHE A 142 6.68 -11.37 7.51
C PHE A 142 5.42 -12.11 7.98
N LEU A 143 4.57 -11.42 8.73
CA LEU A 143 3.28 -11.95 9.20
C LEU A 143 2.26 -12.02 8.05
N TRP A 144 2.33 -11.06 7.13
CA TRP A 144 1.37 -10.94 6.04
C TRP A 144 1.92 -10.25 4.80
N ASP A 145 1.23 -10.48 3.67
CA ASP A 145 1.40 -9.76 2.41
C ASP A 145 0.06 -9.21 1.90
N ILE A 146 0.08 -8.01 1.32
CA ILE A 146 -1.14 -7.36 0.81
C ILE A 146 -1.09 -7.03 -0.69
N GLY A 147 -0.05 -7.42 -1.43
CA GLY A 147 0.01 -7.17 -2.87
C GLY A 147 -0.26 -8.41 -3.73
N ILE A 148 0.04 -9.62 -3.26
CA ILE A 148 -0.28 -10.89 -3.95
C ILE A 148 -1.79 -10.97 -4.22
N GLY A 149 -2.60 -10.47 -3.29
CA GLY A 149 -4.06 -10.39 -3.40
C GLY A 149 -4.57 -9.57 -4.57
N TYR A 150 -3.74 -8.77 -5.26
CA TYR A 150 -4.13 -8.05 -6.46
C TYR A 150 -4.34 -8.97 -7.68
N ASN A 151 -3.72 -10.16 -7.66
CA ASN A 151 -3.86 -11.14 -8.72
C ASN A 151 -5.37 -11.46 -8.97
N PRO A 152 -5.84 -11.51 -10.23
CA PRO A 152 -7.23 -11.86 -10.55
C PRO A 152 -7.77 -13.11 -9.86
N LYS A 153 -6.90 -14.09 -9.57
CA LYS A 153 -7.23 -15.32 -8.82
C LYS A 153 -7.74 -15.02 -7.41
N TYR A 154 -7.21 -14.00 -6.74
CA TYR A 154 -7.44 -13.75 -5.32
C TYR A 154 -8.29 -12.51 -5.05
N ARG A 155 -8.25 -11.50 -5.92
CA ARG A 155 -8.85 -10.17 -5.68
C ARG A 155 -10.36 -10.16 -5.45
N SER A 156 -11.08 -11.20 -5.87
CA SER A 156 -12.52 -11.36 -5.64
C SER A 156 -12.85 -12.22 -4.40
N GLY A 157 -11.82 -12.76 -3.74
CA GLY A 157 -11.96 -13.49 -2.50
C GLY A 157 -12.41 -12.58 -1.36
N THR A 158 -13.01 -13.20 -0.34
CA THR A 158 -13.55 -12.52 0.84
C THR A 158 -12.90 -13.01 2.13
N SER A 159 -11.84 -13.82 2.05
CA SER A 159 -11.18 -14.40 3.21
C SER A 159 -9.68 -14.20 3.12
N PRO A 160 -8.97 -14.04 4.25
CA PRO A 160 -7.53 -14.19 4.27
C PRO A 160 -7.15 -15.57 3.71
N PHE A 161 -6.04 -15.64 2.99
CA PHE A 161 -5.60 -16.87 2.33
C PHE A 161 -4.09 -17.07 2.50
N ARG A 162 -3.62 -18.28 2.26
CA ARG A 162 -2.18 -18.59 2.15
C ARG A 162 -1.88 -18.95 0.70
N VAL A 163 -0.62 -18.83 0.31
CA VAL A 163 -0.17 -19.23 -1.02
C VAL A 163 0.70 -20.47 -0.93
N GLN A 164 0.67 -21.29 -1.97
CA GLN A 164 1.58 -22.42 -2.07
C GLN A 164 2.99 -21.92 -2.36
N ILE A 165 3.97 -22.35 -1.57
CA ILE A 165 5.39 -22.14 -1.76
C ILE A 165 6.03 -23.52 -1.88
N ASP A 166 6.46 -23.87 -3.09
CA ASP A 166 6.97 -25.19 -3.43
C ASP A 166 6.01 -26.31 -2.94
N ASP A 167 6.36 -27.03 -1.89
CA ASP A 167 5.64 -28.19 -1.35
C ASP A 167 4.75 -27.89 -0.12
N HIS A 168 4.68 -26.65 0.36
CA HIS A 168 3.88 -26.27 1.54
C HIS A 168 3.12 -24.95 1.38
N GLU A 169 2.18 -24.68 2.29
CA GLU A 169 1.51 -23.38 2.37
C GLU A 169 2.38 -22.35 3.10
N SER A 170 2.35 -21.11 2.64
CA SER A 170 3.08 -19.99 3.21
C SER A 170 2.78 -19.81 4.71
N SER A 171 3.82 -19.53 5.49
CA SER A 171 3.71 -19.15 6.91
C SER A 171 3.05 -17.78 7.13
N PHE A 172 3.09 -16.89 6.14
CA PHE A 172 2.41 -15.60 6.15
C PHE A 172 0.99 -15.67 5.57
N VAL A 173 0.16 -14.69 5.94
CA VAL A 173 -1.22 -14.55 5.47
C VAL A 173 -1.32 -13.48 4.37
N CYS A 174 -2.00 -13.80 3.27
CA CYS A 174 -2.35 -12.86 2.23
C CYS A 174 -3.77 -12.31 2.40
N ILE A 175 -3.99 -11.08 1.95
CA ILE A 175 -5.31 -10.43 1.94
C ILE A 175 -5.75 -10.12 0.51
N PRO A 176 -7.00 -10.45 0.11
CA PRO A 176 -7.55 -10.02 -1.18
C PRO A 176 -7.49 -8.49 -1.35
N LEU A 177 -6.90 -8.02 -2.45
CA LEU A 177 -6.79 -6.59 -2.74
C LEU A 177 -7.75 -6.20 -3.86
N ASN A 178 -8.68 -5.29 -3.57
CA ASN A 178 -9.66 -4.86 -4.55
C ASN A 178 -9.00 -4.09 -5.70
N ARG A 179 -9.53 -4.26 -6.93
CA ARG A 179 -9.05 -3.55 -8.12
C ARG A 179 -9.37 -2.04 -8.09
N LEU A 180 -10.38 -1.62 -7.34
CA LEU A 180 -10.76 -0.21 -7.22
C LEU A 180 -9.79 0.54 -6.31
N SER A 181 -8.58 0.77 -6.82
CA SER A 181 -7.62 1.69 -6.23
C SER A 181 -7.92 3.14 -6.65
N ASP A 182 -7.44 4.09 -5.86
CA ASP A 182 -7.57 5.52 -6.13
C ASP A 182 -6.90 5.93 -7.46
N ASP A 183 -5.72 5.40 -7.78
CA ASP A 183 -5.06 5.66 -9.06
C ASP A 183 -5.84 5.07 -10.24
N PHE A 184 -6.40 3.86 -10.13
CA PHE A 184 -7.28 3.32 -11.18
C PHE A 184 -8.52 4.19 -11.37
N MET A 185 -9.17 4.61 -10.28
CA MET A 185 -10.38 5.43 -10.36
C MET A 185 -10.10 6.85 -10.87
N ILE A 186 -9.04 7.51 -10.39
CA ILE A 186 -8.73 8.90 -10.72
C ILE A 186 -7.97 8.99 -12.04
N ASP A 187 -6.90 8.22 -12.18
CA ASP A 187 -5.93 8.40 -13.25
C ASP A 187 -6.30 7.66 -14.53
N ILE A 188 -6.97 6.51 -14.42
CA ILE A 188 -7.36 5.67 -15.56
C ILE A 188 -8.82 5.91 -15.95
N GLN A 189 -9.73 5.92 -14.98
CA GLN A 189 -11.18 6.05 -15.23
C GLN A 189 -11.68 7.51 -15.21
N GLY A 190 -10.93 8.45 -14.64
CA GLY A 190 -11.33 9.86 -14.57
C GLY A 190 -12.58 10.09 -13.70
N PHE A 191 -12.81 9.26 -12.68
CA PHE A 191 -14.00 9.36 -11.84
C PHE A 191 -14.02 10.66 -11.02
N SER A 192 -15.22 11.23 -10.90
CA SER A 192 -15.54 12.25 -9.91
C SER A 192 -15.59 11.65 -8.50
N SER A 193 -15.45 12.51 -7.47
CA SER A 193 -15.56 12.09 -6.06
C SER A 193 -16.88 11.34 -5.80
N ARG A 194 -18.00 11.79 -6.38
CA ARG A 194 -19.31 11.12 -6.28
C ARG A 194 -19.31 9.72 -6.89
N GLN A 195 -18.66 9.54 -8.05
CA GLN A 195 -18.55 8.22 -8.69
C GLN A 195 -17.68 7.28 -7.85
N MET A 196 -16.57 7.77 -7.29
CA MET A 196 -15.72 7.00 -6.38
C MET A 196 -16.51 6.55 -5.16
N GLU A 197 -17.20 7.45 -4.47
CA GLU A 197 -18.04 7.12 -3.31
C GLU A 197 -19.07 6.05 -3.65
N THR A 198 -19.78 6.22 -4.76
CA THR A 198 -20.80 5.26 -5.20
C THR A 198 -20.19 3.87 -5.42
N LYS A 199 -19.04 3.78 -6.09
CA LYS A 199 -18.38 2.50 -6.41
C LYS A 199 -17.80 1.83 -5.17
N LEU A 200 -17.13 2.59 -4.30
CA LEU A 200 -16.54 2.08 -3.07
C LEU A 200 -17.62 1.61 -2.08
N LYS A 201 -18.70 2.40 -1.88
CA LYS A 201 -19.84 1.98 -1.05
C LYS A 201 -20.55 0.74 -1.60
N HIS A 202 -20.64 0.60 -2.92
CA HIS A 202 -21.20 -0.61 -3.52
C HIS A 202 -20.37 -1.86 -3.18
N VAL A 203 -19.04 -1.76 -3.20
CA VAL A 203 -18.16 -2.85 -2.75
C VAL A 203 -18.37 -3.14 -1.26
N ILE A 204 -18.44 -2.11 -0.42
CA ILE A 204 -18.67 -2.28 1.04
C ILE A 204 -20.03 -2.94 1.32
N LYS A 205 -21.09 -2.57 0.60
CA LYS A 205 -22.41 -3.20 0.74
C LYS A 205 -22.36 -4.68 0.34
N GLY A 206 -21.70 -5.00 -0.78
CA GLY A 206 -21.50 -6.40 -1.17
C GLY A 206 -20.65 -7.16 -0.16
N ALA A 207 -19.68 -6.50 0.46
CA ALA A 207 -18.86 -7.05 1.54
C ALA A 207 -19.67 -7.33 2.80
N SER A 208 -20.55 -6.42 3.21
CA SER A 208 -21.40 -6.62 4.39
C SER A 208 -22.39 -7.77 4.22
N GLU A 209 -22.84 -8.03 2.98
CA GLU A 209 -23.76 -9.13 2.67
C GLU A 209 -23.05 -10.50 2.64
N LYS A 210 -21.80 -10.54 2.17
CA LYS A 210 -21.01 -11.78 2.08
C LYS A 210 -20.21 -12.10 3.35
N GLY A 211 -19.94 -11.08 4.15
CA GLY A 211 -18.97 -11.13 5.24
C GLY A 211 -17.52 -11.26 4.77
N GLY A 212 -16.59 -11.30 5.73
CA GLY A 212 -15.17 -11.56 5.45
C GLY A 212 -14.28 -10.32 5.41
N VAL A 213 -13.18 -10.33 4.65
CA VAL A 213 -12.21 -9.23 4.55
C VAL A 213 -12.14 -8.65 3.15
N PHE A 214 -12.02 -7.33 3.06
CA PHE A 214 -11.83 -6.60 1.82
C PHE A 214 -10.87 -5.45 2.05
N MET A 215 -10.05 -5.15 1.03
CA MET A 215 -9.02 -4.14 1.14
C MET A 215 -9.02 -3.19 -0.05
N PHE A 216 -8.84 -1.89 0.21
CA PHE A 216 -8.67 -0.87 -0.82
C PHE A 216 -7.26 -0.28 -0.78
N ASP A 217 -6.68 -0.05 -1.96
CA ASP A 217 -5.41 0.67 -2.15
C ASP A 217 -5.70 2.14 -2.49
N LEU A 218 -5.44 3.03 -1.54
CA LEU A 218 -5.88 4.41 -1.45
C LEU A 218 -4.69 5.30 -1.07
N HIS A 219 -3.90 5.73 -2.05
CA HIS A 219 -2.63 6.40 -1.81
C HIS A 219 -2.79 7.78 -1.14
N PRO A 220 -1.95 8.13 -0.14
CA PRO A 220 -2.08 9.40 0.58
C PRO A 220 -1.95 10.64 -0.29
N ILE A 221 -1.07 10.56 -1.30
CA ILE A 221 -0.82 11.67 -2.24
C ILE A 221 -2.08 12.07 -3.03
N ARG A 222 -3.06 11.17 -3.18
CA ARG A 222 -4.36 11.48 -3.80
C ARG A 222 -5.46 11.61 -2.75
N MET A 223 -5.60 10.65 -1.85
CA MET A 223 -6.74 10.58 -0.94
C MET A 223 -6.69 11.62 0.20
N GLY A 224 -5.51 12.14 0.53
CA GLY A 224 -5.37 13.27 1.46
C GLY A 224 -5.70 14.63 0.84
N GLN A 225 -5.93 14.71 -0.48
CA GLN A 225 -6.26 15.96 -1.16
C GLN A 225 -7.66 16.44 -0.72
N PRO A 226 -7.90 17.77 -0.57
CA PRO A 226 -9.22 18.29 -0.19
C PRO A 226 -10.37 17.79 -1.08
N LYS A 227 -10.07 17.53 -2.37
CA LYS A 227 -11.03 16.98 -3.34
C LYS A 227 -11.47 15.54 -3.04
N TYR A 228 -10.61 14.73 -2.42
CA TYR A 228 -10.80 13.28 -2.27
C TYR A 228 -10.89 12.81 -0.81
N VAL A 229 -10.47 13.62 0.17
CA VAL A 229 -10.58 13.24 1.59
C VAL A 229 -12.03 12.99 2.03
N ASN A 230 -12.99 13.72 1.46
CA ASN A 230 -14.42 13.47 1.72
C ASN A 230 -14.90 12.13 1.17
N VAL A 231 -14.27 11.60 0.12
CA VAL A 231 -14.54 10.24 -0.37
C VAL A 231 -14.10 9.24 0.69
N LEU A 232 -12.90 9.40 1.26
CA LEU A 232 -12.41 8.55 2.35
C LEU A 232 -13.36 8.60 3.54
N ASN A 233 -13.78 9.80 3.96
CA ASN A 233 -14.74 9.96 5.07
C ASN A 233 -16.06 9.24 4.80
N SER A 234 -16.66 9.48 3.64
CA SER A 234 -17.93 8.89 3.19
C SER A 234 -17.87 7.36 3.16
N VAL A 235 -16.72 6.79 2.79
CA VAL A 235 -16.49 5.33 2.71
C VAL A 235 -16.35 4.70 4.10
N VAL A 236 -15.54 5.31 4.97
CA VAL A 236 -15.35 4.81 6.35
C VAL A 236 -16.65 4.95 7.14
N GLU A 237 -17.30 6.12 7.09
CA GLU A 237 -18.60 6.36 7.73
C GLU A 237 -19.64 5.31 7.32
N TYR A 238 -19.76 5.05 6.02
CA TYR A 238 -20.73 4.07 5.51
C TYR A 238 -20.44 2.65 5.98
N GLY A 239 -19.18 2.22 5.96
CA GLY A 239 -18.85 0.88 6.45
C GLY A 239 -19.00 0.74 7.96
N THR A 240 -18.66 1.78 8.74
CA THR A 240 -18.90 1.83 10.19
C THR A 240 -20.40 1.72 10.50
N ALA A 241 -21.26 2.42 9.74
CA ALA A 241 -22.72 2.31 9.88
C ALA A 241 -23.26 0.89 9.58
N LEU A 242 -22.51 0.07 8.85
CA LEU A 242 -22.79 -1.34 8.60
C LEU A 242 -22.08 -2.29 9.58
N ASN A 243 -21.59 -1.76 10.71
CA ASN A 243 -20.85 -2.50 11.74
C ASN A 243 -19.52 -3.11 11.26
N GLY A 244 -18.91 -2.56 10.20
CA GLY A 244 -17.62 -3.01 9.70
C GLY A 244 -16.47 -2.67 10.65
N TRP A 245 -15.47 -3.56 10.73
CA TRP A 245 -14.25 -3.30 11.50
C TRP A 245 -13.14 -2.76 10.59
N PHE A 246 -12.51 -1.64 10.98
CA PHE A 246 -11.45 -0.96 10.22
C PHE A 246 -10.10 -0.92 10.96
N PRO A 247 -9.40 -2.05 11.12
CA PRO A 247 -8.12 -2.12 11.83
C PRO A 247 -6.90 -1.89 10.92
N THR A 248 -5.70 -1.95 11.52
CA THR A 248 -4.49 -2.18 10.72
C THR A 248 -4.46 -3.61 10.17
N VAL A 249 -3.62 -3.88 9.18
CA VAL A 249 -3.53 -5.24 8.59
C VAL A 249 -3.00 -6.22 9.63
N THR A 250 -1.99 -5.84 10.42
CA THR A 250 -1.46 -6.69 11.51
C THR A 250 -2.53 -7.01 12.55
N GLU A 251 -3.34 -6.04 12.95
CA GLU A 251 -4.44 -6.26 13.89
C GLU A 251 -5.47 -7.25 13.34
N ALA A 252 -5.89 -7.08 12.08
CA ALA A 252 -6.82 -8.00 11.43
C ALA A 252 -6.26 -9.43 11.34
N VAL A 253 -5.02 -9.59 10.86
CA VAL A 253 -4.39 -10.89 10.67
C VAL A 253 -4.21 -11.62 12.01
N ASN A 254 -3.71 -10.92 13.03
CA ASN A 254 -3.55 -11.52 14.37
C ASN A 254 -4.90 -11.91 14.98
N TYR A 255 -5.90 -11.03 14.88
CA TYR A 255 -7.21 -11.30 15.48
C TYR A 255 -7.91 -12.46 14.77
N TRP A 256 -7.90 -12.48 13.44
CA TRP A 256 -8.47 -13.56 12.64
C TRP A 256 -7.78 -14.90 12.93
N SER A 257 -6.44 -14.93 12.92
CA SER A 257 -5.67 -16.16 13.15
C SER A 257 -5.94 -16.76 14.54
N LYS A 258 -6.25 -15.91 15.53
CA LYS A 258 -6.54 -16.34 16.89
C LYS A 258 -8.00 -16.75 17.12
N HIS A 259 -8.96 -16.12 16.45
CA HIS A 259 -10.38 -16.26 16.79
C HIS A 259 -11.26 -16.82 15.67
N GLY A 260 -10.78 -16.86 14.42
CA GLY A 260 -11.58 -17.27 13.26
C GLY A 260 -12.78 -16.35 12.95
N LYS A 261 -12.82 -15.16 13.54
CA LYS A 261 -13.86 -14.15 13.37
C LYS A 261 -13.29 -12.73 13.54
N TRP A 262 -14.09 -11.72 13.19
CA TRP A 262 -13.71 -10.32 13.36
C TRP A 262 -14.04 -9.79 14.75
N LYS A 263 -13.29 -8.77 15.17
CA LYS A 263 -13.48 -8.13 16.48
C LYS A 263 -14.87 -7.47 16.53
N HIS A 264 -15.44 -7.38 17.74
CA HIS A 264 -16.76 -6.78 17.99
C HIS A 264 -17.91 -7.48 17.25
N ASP A 265 -17.72 -8.75 16.88
CA ASP A 265 -18.65 -9.53 16.06
C ASP A 265 -19.04 -8.80 14.76
N ALA A 266 -18.10 -8.00 14.22
CA ALA A 266 -18.28 -7.31 12.96
C ALA A 266 -18.54 -8.32 11.83
N PRO A 267 -19.56 -8.11 10.98
CA PRO A 267 -19.85 -9.03 9.87
C PRO A 267 -18.71 -9.07 8.83
N PHE A 268 -17.93 -7.98 8.73
CA PHE A 268 -16.79 -7.89 7.83
C PHE A 268 -15.68 -6.99 8.39
N CYS A 269 -14.48 -7.17 7.85
CA CYS A 269 -13.30 -6.36 8.06
C CYS A 269 -12.97 -5.57 6.78
N CYS A 270 -12.82 -4.25 6.89
CA CYS A 270 -12.40 -3.39 5.80
C CYS A 270 -11.02 -2.82 6.08
N LEU A 271 -10.04 -3.25 5.30
CA LEU A 271 -8.65 -2.81 5.40
C LEU A 271 -8.38 -1.68 4.42
N LEU A 272 -7.67 -0.66 4.88
CA LEU A 272 -7.27 0.48 4.06
C LEU A 272 -5.75 0.54 4.02
N THR A 273 -5.21 0.51 2.80
CA THR A 273 -3.78 0.59 2.54
C THR A 273 -3.49 1.64 1.47
N GLY A 274 -2.25 2.08 1.37
CA GLY A 274 -1.79 3.02 0.37
C GLY A 274 -0.32 3.30 0.62
N ASP A 275 0.54 3.03 -0.37
CA ASP A 275 1.98 3.14 -0.15
C ASP A 275 2.45 4.59 -0.13
N ILE A 276 3.63 4.76 0.46
CA ILE A 276 4.38 6.00 0.45
C ILE A 276 5.76 5.70 -0.13
N ASP A 277 5.94 6.15 -1.36
CA ASP A 277 7.17 6.02 -2.13
C ASP A 277 7.87 7.37 -2.39
N ASN A 278 7.26 8.47 -1.94
CA ASN A 278 7.82 9.82 -1.92
C ASN A 278 7.04 10.72 -0.95
N PHE A 279 7.72 11.68 -0.32
CA PHE A 279 7.08 12.74 0.50
C PHE A 279 7.03 14.09 -0.24
N SER A 280 7.80 14.24 -1.32
CA SER A 280 7.89 15.47 -2.08
C SER A 280 7.97 15.17 -3.58
N PHE A 281 7.67 16.17 -4.40
CA PHE A 281 7.86 16.06 -5.84
C PHE A 281 9.33 15.77 -6.20
N PHE A 282 10.28 16.31 -5.42
CA PHE A 282 11.69 16.05 -5.65
C PHE A 282 12.06 14.58 -5.39
N ASP A 283 11.52 13.97 -4.33
CA ASP A 283 11.67 12.53 -4.10
C ASP A 283 11.07 11.70 -5.24
N TYR A 284 9.91 12.11 -5.75
CA TYR A 284 9.28 11.48 -6.92
C TYR A 284 10.18 11.52 -8.16
N ILE A 285 10.82 12.67 -8.44
CA ILE A 285 11.76 12.80 -9.56
C ILE A 285 13.01 11.94 -9.33
N GLN A 286 13.57 11.91 -8.12
CA GLN A 286 14.71 11.06 -7.80
C GLN A 286 14.40 9.57 -7.96
N ARG A 287 13.14 9.15 -7.80
CA ARG A 287 12.70 7.77 -8.09
C ARG A 287 12.82 7.40 -9.57
N LEU A 288 12.71 8.39 -10.47
CA LEU A 288 12.73 8.18 -11.92
C LEU A 288 14.14 8.07 -12.50
N PHE A 289 15.20 8.39 -11.76
CA PHE A 289 16.60 8.43 -12.22
C PHE A 289 17.52 7.58 -11.35
#